data_AF-A0A2D6MC81-F1
#
_entry.id   AF-A0A2D6MC81-F1
#
_cell.length_a   1.000
_cell.length_b   1.000
_cell.length_c   1.000
_cell.angle_alpha   90.00
_cell.angle_beta   90.00
_cell.angle_gamma   90.00
#
_symmetry.space_group_name_H-M   'P 1'
#
loop_
_entity.id
_entity.type
_entity.pdbx_description
1 polymer ?
#
loop_
_entity_poly.entity_id
_entity_poly.type
_entity_poly.pdbx_seq_one_letter_code
_entity_poly.pdbx_strand_id
1 'polypeptide(L)'
;MAKRKFSDLGLNPNFPNVQDLIDQGVTVNKVPAGSGLMNTPNTPISTGYQTPPGAYPINNMGASIMVGAIPPMGLSSGFGAPGANVPTVDLVVGRAAAARKGQGPTEGSVVDNNFGTDAARIYISRLTDIDRHFGLAGQASANANAMARSAVAIKADGVRIIGREGVKIVTGKMKGGAFGPHGETNSLGGRVESPAPKIELIAGNNYDIVQGVALGEKTRDSLRELHEILQDLWSAVYNFITLQTGWDGVVGVSPLPHYPAGAAPKSMGNMTMVMSSLYSTRVNLMTWNHNYTSPTQDTYIVSRNVRTN
;
A
#
# COMPACT_ATOMS: atom_id res chain seq x y z
N MET A 1 -48.48 44.78 -19.53
CA MET A 1 -47.38 43.78 -19.56
C MET A 1 -47.67 42.72 -18.51
N ALA A 2 -48.14 41.54 -18.93
CA ALA A 2 -48.50 40.45 -18.03
C ALA A 2 -47.25 39.63 -17.65
N LYS A 3 -46.99 39.49 -16.34
CA LYS A 3 -45.98 38.57 -15.79
C LYS A 3 -46.46 37.13 -16.02
N ARG A 4 -45.82 36.40 -16.94
CA ARG A 4 -45.99 34.94 -17.01
C ARG A 4 -45.24 34.30 -15.85
N LYS A 5 -45.90 33.36 -15.15
CA LYS A 5 -45.30 32.58 -14.07
C LYS A 5 -44.36 31.53 -14.66
N PHE A 6 -43.25 31.28 -13.99
CA PHE A 6 -42.24 30.27 -14.38
C PHE A 6 -42.81 28.84 -14.51
N SER A 7 -44.01 28.59 -14.00
CA SER A 7 -44.75 27.32 -14.12
C SER A 7 -45.25 27.01 -15.54
N ASP A 8 -45.34 28.00 -16.42
CA ASP A 8 -45.98 27.85 -17.74
C ASP A 8 -45.03 27.25 -18.81
N LEU A 9 -43.79 26.90 -18.43
CA LEU A 9 -42.76 26.35 -19.31
C LEU A 9 -42.65 24.81 -19.27
N GLY A 10 -43.49 24.10 -18.50
CA GLY A 10 -43.50 22.64 -18.49
C GLY A 10 -42.20 21.96 -18.00
N LEU A 11 -41.29 22.72 -17.39
CA LEU A 11 -40.02 22.21 -16.89
C LEU A 11 -40.23 21.60 -15.50
N ASN A 12 -40.01 20.29 -15.40
CA ASN A 12 -39.99 19.54 -14.16
C ASN A 12 -38.92 20.12 -13.21
N PRO A 13 -39.24 20.41 -11.93
CA PRO A 13 -38.29 21.00 -10.97
C PRO A 13 -37.14 20.06 -10.57
N ASN A 14 -37.17 18.79 -11.01
CA ASN A 14 -36.00 17.92 -10.93
C ASN A 14 -35.07 18.26 -12.10
N PHE A 15 -33.99 18.98 -11.78
CA PHE A 15 -32.97 19.50 -12.69
C PHE A 15 -32.71 18.57 -13.89
N PRO A 16 -33.10 18.94 -15.13
CA PRO A 16 -32.75 18.14 -16.28
C PRO A 16 -31.23 18.19 -16.38
N ASN A 17 -30.61 17.02 -16.34
CA ASN A 17 -29.20 16.90 -16.64
C ASN A 17 -29.02 17.47 -18.06
N VAL A 18 -27.87 18.04 -18.40
CA VAL A 18 -27.69 18.63 -19.75
C VAL A 18 -27.92 17.58 -20.83
N GLN A 19 -27.67 16.31 -20.52
CA GLN A 19 -28.04 15.19 -21.35
C GLN A 19 -29.54 15.15 -21.69
N ASP A 20 -30.42 15.41 -20.73
CA ASP A 20 -31.88 15.45 -20.95
C ASP A 20 -32.29 16.64 -21.86
N LEU A 21 -31.58 17.77 -21.80
CA LEU A 21 -31.82 18.93 -22.68
C LEU A 21 -31.29 18.71 -24.11
N ILE A 22 -30.18 18.00 -24.25
CA ILE A 22 -29.62 17.56 -25.54
C ILE A 22 -30.55 16.51 -26.16
N ASP A 23 -31.02 15.54 -25.38
CA ASP A 23 -31.94 14.49 -25.81
C ASP A 23 -33.32 15.06 -26.21
N GLN A 24 -33.71 16.22 -25.67
CA GLN A 24 -34.90 16.99 -26.08
C GLN A 24 -34.69 17.90 -27.31
N GLY A 25 -33.50 17.89 -27.91
CA GLY A 25 -33.21 18.64 -29.14
C GLY A 25 -33.11 20.15 -28.95
N VAL A 26 -32.95 20.65 -27.72
CA VAL A 26 -32.79 22.07 -27.45
C VAL A 26 -31.37 22.50 -27.79
N THR A 27 -31.19 23.37 -28.78
CA THR A 27 -29.88 23.96 -29.11
C THR A 27 -29.44 24.91 -27.99
N VAL A 28 -28.57 24.43 -27.10
CA VAL A 28 -28.08 25.20 -25.96
C VAL A 28 -26.93 26.11 -26.41
N ASN A 29 -27.25 27.30 -26.93
CA ASN A 29 -26.25 28.31 -27.36
C ASN A 29 -25.50 29.01 -26.20
N LYS A 30 -25.86 28.73 -24.95
CA LYS A 30 -25.18 29.25 -23.75
C LYS A 30 -25.16 28.18 -22.68
N VAL A 31 -23.97 27.91 -22.12
CA VAL A 31 -23.82 27.01 -20.98
C VAL A 31 -24.74 27.47 -19.85
N PRO A 32 -25.74 26.67 -19.41
CA PRO A 32 -26.68 27.10 -18.39
C PRO A 32 -25.96 27.39 -17.07
N ALA A 33 -26.22 28.54 -16.46
CA ALA A 33 -25.74 28.82 -15.11
C ALA A 33 -26.32 27.79 -14.14
N GLY A 34 -25.50 27.24 -13.24
CA GLY A 34 -25.94 26.14 -12.36
C GLY A 34 -25.71 24.73 -12.89
N SER A 35 -25.29 24.56 -14.15
CA SER A 35 -25.17 23.22 -14.76
C SER A 35 -23.88 22.47 -14.41
N GLY A 36 -22.89 23.12 -13.79
CA GLY A 36 -21.57 22.52 -13.58
C GLY A 36 -20.68 22.47 -14.82
N LEU A 37 -21.25 22.67 -16.02
CA LEU A 37 -20.50 22.73 -17.27
C LEU A 37 -19.55 23.93 -17.29
N MET A 38 -18.37 23.76 -17.91
CA MET A 38 -17.34 24.81 -18.02
C MET A 38 -16.96 25.45 -16.67
N ASN A 39 -16.98 24.67 -15.59
CA ASN A 39 -16.75 25.15 -14.21
C ASN A 39 -17.77 26.21 -13.74
N THR A 40 -18.96 26.27 -14.34
CA THR A 40 -20.05 27.06 -13.75
C THR A 40 -20.42 26.46 -12.39
N PRO A 41 -20.72 27.27 -11.37
CA PRO A 41 -21.04 26.76 -10.05
C PRO A 41 -22.32 25.92 -10.15
N ASN A 42 -22.24 24.64 -9.82
CA ASN A 42 -23.42 23.80 -9.61
C ASN A 42 -24.02 24.15 -8.24
N THR A 43 -25.35 24.14 -8.10
CA THR A 43 -26.01 24.26 -6.81
C THR A 43 -25.72 23.01 -5.98
N PRO A 44 -24.85 23.07 -4.94
CA PRO A 44 -24.62 21.91 -4.10
C PRO A 44 -25.88 21.61 -3.30
N ILE A 45 -26.09 20.35 -2.95
CA ILE A 45 -27.11 19.97 -1.97
C ILE A 45 -26.78 20.72 -0.68
N SER A 46 -27.72 21.56 -0.23
CA SER A 46 -27.53 22.36 0.98
C SER A 46 -27.60 21.42 2.20
N THR A 47 -26.43 21.14 2.78
CA THR A 47 -26.30 20.34 4.00
C THR A 47 -25.77 21.23 5.10
N GLY A 48 -26.45 21.25 6.24
CA GLY A 48 -25.93 21.93 7.42
C GLY A 48 -24.81 21.11 8.02
N TYR A 49 -23.63 21.68 8.24
CA TYR A 49 -22.60 21.00 9.03
C TYR A 49 -22.65 21.53 10.47
N GLN A 50 -22.77 20.62 11.44
CA GLN A 50 -22.73 21.00 12.85
C GLN A 50 -21.29 21.30 13.25
N THR A 51 -20.94 22.58 13.23
CA THR A 51 -19.60 23.03 13.59
C THR A 51 -19.36 22.85 15.10
N PRO A 52 -18.31 22.15 15.51
CA PRO A 52 -17.96 22.02 16.92
C PRO A 52 -17.60 23.36 17.58
N PRO A 53 -17.96 23.59 18.86
CA PRO A 53 -17.49 24.73 19.62
C PRO A 53 -15.96 24.78 19.65
N GLY A 54 -15.36 25.90 19.24
CA GLY A 54 -13.91 26.07 19.19
C GLY A 54 -13.24 25.54 17.91
N ALA A 55 -14.03 25.12 16.91
CA ALA A 55 -13.55 24.91 15.55
C ALA A 55 -13.92 26.11 14.66
N TYR A 56 -13.01 26.47 13.76
CA TYR A 56 -13.21 27.49 12.75
C TYR A 56 -13.42 26.81 11.38
N PRO A 57 -14.64 26.84 10.83
CA PRO A 57 -14.95 26.27 9.53
C PRO A 57 -14.68 27.24 8.40
N ILE A 58 -13.98 26.78 7.36
CA ILE A 58 -13.93 27.41 6.04
C ILE A 58 -14.59 26.43 5.08
N ASN A 59 -15.81 26.74 4.66
CA ASN A 59 -16.61 25.87 3.79
C ASN A 59 -16.84 26.52 2.43
N ASN A 60 -16.66 25.77 1.36
CA ASN A 60 -16.97 26.20 0.01
C ASN A 60 -17.40 25.00 -0.85
N MET A 61 -18.60 25.03 -1.41
CA MET A 61 -19.12 24.04 -2.38
C MET A 61 -18.85 22.56 -2.00
N GLY A 62 -19.03 22.19 -0.73
CA GLY A 62 -18.83 20.82 -0.25
C GLY A 62 -17.38 20.44 0.10
N ALA A 63 -16.43 21.34 -0.10
CA ALA A 63 -15.09 21.27 0.48
C ALA A 63 -15.05 22.09 1.79
N SER A 64 -14.33 21.56 2.78
CA SER A 64 -14.22 22.17 4.10
C SER A 64 -12.82 22.05 4.65
N ILE A 65 -12.35 23.14 5.25
CA ILE A 65 -11.14 23.20 6.06
C ILE A 65 -11.59 23.58 7.46
N MET A 66 -11.35 22.69 8.41
CA MET A 66 -11.67 22.92 9.81
C MET A 66 -10.36 23.06 10.58
N VAL A 67 -10.25 24.08 11.42
CA VAL A 67 -9.11 24.28 12.32
C VAL A 67 -9.62 24.47 13.74
N GLY A 68 -9.06 23.74 14.71
CA GLY A 68 -9.41 23.88 16.13
C GLY A 68 -9.76 22.54 16.78
N ALA A 69 -10.66 22.55 17.75
CA ALA A 69 -11.10 21.35 18.46
C ALA A 69 -12.16 20.59 17.65
N ILE A 70 -11.71 19.67 16.79
CA ILE A 70 -12.60 18.93 15.87
C ILE A 70 -12.72 17.50 16.36
N PRO A 71 -13.94 17.01 16.68
CA PRO A 71 -14.15 15.64 17.06
C PRO A 71 -14.14 14.73 15.82
N PRO A 72 -13.76 13.46 15.94
CA PRO A 72 -13.69 12.53 14.81
C PRO A 72 -15.06 12.11 14.27
N MET A 73 -16.11 12.10 15.10
CA MET A 73 -17.48 11.77 14.67
C MET A 73 -18.48 12.85 15.09
N GLY A 74 -19.04 12.74 16.31
CA GLY A 74 -19.94 13.73 16.89
C GLY A 74 -19.29 14.54 18.01
N LEU A 75 -19.97 15.56 18.52
CA LEU A 75 -19.50 16.45 19.60
C LEU A 75 -18.99 15.72 20.85
N SER A 76 -19.54 14.55 21.16
CA SER A 76 -19.16 13.72 22.32
C SER A 76 -18.02 12.75 22.03
N SER A 77 -17.40 12.80 20.85
CA SER A 77 -16.37 11.85 20.41
C SER A 77 -14.95 12.43 20.45
N GLY A 78 -13.96 11.53 20.46
CA GLY A 78 -12.55 11.88 20.52
C GLY A 78 -12.10 12.37 21.89
N PHE A 79 -10.84 12.78 22.00
CA PHE A 79 -10.25 13.22 23.27
C PHE A 79 -10.66 14.66 23.67
N GLY A 80 -11.30 15.42 22.77
CA GLY A 80 -11.85 16.74 23.10
C GLY A 80 -13.08 16.68 24.02
N ALA A 81 -13.89 15.61 23.91
CA ALA A 81 -15.08 15.42 24.74
C ALA A 81 -14.79 15.35 26.26
N PRO A 82 -13.76 14.63 26.74
CA PRO A 82 -13.34 14.69 28.14
C PRO A 82 -12.58 15.97 28.52
N GLY A 83 -12.45 16.96 27.63
CA GLY A 83 -11.83 18.26 27.90
C GLY A 83 -10.34 18.35 27.61
N ALA A 84 -9.74 17.39 26.88
CA ALA A 84 -8.35 17.53 26.46
C ALA A 84 -8.22 18.63 25.38
N ASN A 85 -7.10 19.35 25.40
CA ASN A 85 -6.80 20.30 24.33
C ASN A 85 -6.31 19.54 23.08
N VAL A 86 -7.18 19.40 22.07
CA VAL A 86 -6.94 18.63 20.85
C VAL A 86 -6.97 19.54 19.62
N PRO A 87 -5.94 20.39 19.42
CA PRO A 87 -5.84 21.16 18.19
C PRO A 87 -5.72 20.21 17.01
N THR A 88 -6.61 20.40 16.04
CA THR A 88 -6.79 19.52 14.89
C THR A 88 -6.98 20.38 13.64
N VAL A 89 -6.45 19.89 12.53
CA VAL A 89 -6.70 20.40 11.19
C VAL A 89 -7.33 19.27 10.39
N ASP A 90 -8.54 19.50 9.90
CA ASP A 90 -9.31 18.52 9.15
C ASP A 90 -9.69 19.09 7.80
N LEU A 91 -9.11 18.51 6.74
CA LEU A 91 -9.41 18.86 5.35
C LEU A 91 -10.34 17.79 4.81
N VAL A 92 -11.59 18.15 4.52
CA VAL A 92 -12.61 17.20 4.07
C VAL A 92 -13.29 17.70 2.82
N VAL A 93 -13.40 16.81 1.84
CA VAL A 93 -14.15 17.03 0.60
C VAL A 93 -15.25 15.99 0.51
N GLY A 94 -16.47 16.44 0.21
CA GLY A 94 -17.63 15.55 0.06
C GLY A 94 -18.05 14.91 1.38
N ARG A 95 -18.39 15.75 2.38
CA ARG A 95 -18.87 15.26 3.69
C ARG A 95 -20.10 14.38 3.53
N ALA A 96 -20.06 13.19 4.11
CA ALA A 96 -21.12 12.19 4.01
C ALA A 96 -21.56 11.84 2.57
N ALA A 97 -20.70 12.05 1.57
CA ALA A 97 -21.04 11.79 0.16
C ALA A 97 -21.41 10.31 -0.09
N ALA A 98 -20.79 9.37 0.63
CA ALA A 98 -21.11 7.95 0.53
C ALA A 98 -22.35 7.54 1.36
N ALA A 99 -22.97 8.46 2.11
CA ALA A 99 -24.21 8.18 2.83
C ALA A 99 -25.33 7.76 1.86
N ARG A 100 -26.32 7.02 2.37
CA ARG A 100 -27.45 6.49 1.58
C ARG A 100 -27.00 5.75 0.31
N LYS A 101 -25.97 4.90 0.42
CA LYS A 101 -25.38 4.14 -0.70
C LYS A 101 -24.86 5.05 -1.84
N GLY A 102 -24.24 6.18 -1.50
CA GLY A 102 -23.66 7.11 -2.48
C GLY A 102 -24.61 8.20 -2.98
N GLN A 103 -25.83 8.30 -2.43
CA GLN A 103 -26.76 9.39 -2.75
C GLN A 103 -26.48 10.66 -1.92
N GLY A 104 -25.42 10.67 -1.11
CA GLY A 104 -25.11 11.76 -0.20
C GLY A 104 -26.14 11.93 0.91
N PRO A 105 -26.03 13.00 1.72
CA PRO A 105 -27.04 13.39 2.71
C PRO A 105 -28.33 13.96 2.08
N THR A 106 -29.46 13.87 2.80
CA THR A 106 -30.72 14.49 2.36
C THR A 106 -30.58 16.02 2.40
N GLU A 107 -31.21 16.73 1.47
CA GLU A 107 -31.23 18.20 1.50
C GLU A 107 -31.81 18.71 2.83
N GLY A 108 -31.16 19.72 3.41
CA GLY A 108 -31.51 20.27 4.71
C GLY A 108 -31.14 19.41 5.92
N SER A 109 -30.57 18.21 5.72
CA SER A 109 -30.05 17.42 6.83
C SER A 109 -28.80 18.04 7.43
N VAL A 110 -28.65 17.88 8.75
CA VAL A 110 -27.43 18.23 9.47
C VAL A 110 -26.52 17.02 9.49
N VAL A 111 -25.28 17.21 9.04
CA VAL A 111 -24.25 16.17 9.00
C VAL A 111 -23.18 16.44 10.06
N ASP A 112 -22.81 15.37 10.76
CA ASP A 112 -21.65 15.32 11.66
C ASP A 112 -20.41 14.84 10.92
N ASN A 113 -19.26 14.77 11.60
CA ASN A 113 -18.09 14.11 11.04
C ASN A 113 -18.34 12.60 10.95
N ASN A 114 -17.93 11.98 9.86
CA ASN A 114 -17.93 10.53 9.75
C ASN A 114 -16.87 10.08 8.73
N PHE A 115 -15.76 9.57 9.24
CA PHE A 115 -14.60 9.19 8.42
C PHE A 115 -14.91 8.07 7.43
N GLY A 116 -15.97 7.28 7.68
CA GLY A 116 -16.39 6.20 6.80
C GLY A 116 -17.21 6.66 5.60
N THR A 117 -18.00 7.74 5.74
CA THR A 117 -18.93 8.19 4.69
C THR A 117 -18.42 9.37 3.86
N ASP A 118 -17.31 9.98 4.26
CA ASP A 118 -16.68 11.06 3.48
C ASP A 118 -15.94 10.52 2.26
N ALA A 119 -15.90 11.32 1.20
CA ALA A 119 -15.20 10.96 -0.04
C ALA A 119 -13.67 11.03 0.11
N ALA A 120 -13.14 12.15 0.60
CA ALA A 120 -11.71 12.34 0.80
C ALA A 120 -11.41 13.19 2.03
N ARG A 121 -10.38 12.80 2.79
CA ARG A 121 -10.05 13.41 4.08
C ARG A 121 -8.54 13.36 4.36
N ILE A 122 -7.99 14.49 4.81
CA ILE A 122 -6.69 14.56 5.48
C ILE A 122 -6.95 15.06 6.90
N TYR A 123 -6.67 14.21 7.87
CA TYR A 123 -6.93 14.47 9.28
C TYR A 123 -5.62 14.56 10.04
N ILE A 124 -5.34 15.72 10.62
CA ILE A 124 -4.12 16.01 11.40
C ILE A 124 -4.57 16.37 12.80
N SER A 125 -4.20 15.57 13.80
CA SER A 125 -4.58 15.84 15.18
C SER A 125 -3.40 15.66 16.12
N ARG A 126 -3.31 16.52 17.14
CA ARG A 126 -2.33 16.37 18.22
C ARG A 126 -2.59 15.12 19.06
N LEU A 127 -3.86 14.75 19.24
CA LEU A 127 -4.26 13.71 20.18
C LEU A 127 -5.44 12.92 19.62
N THR A 128 -5.16 11.75 19.07
CA THR A 128 -6.18 10.93 18.44
C THR A 128 -5.87 9.45 18.55
N ASP A 129 -6.89 8.64 18.31
CA ASP A 129 -6.80 7.19 18.17
C ASP A 129 -7.17 6.87 16.72
N ILE A 130 -6.16 6.93 15.85
CA ILE A 130 -6.38 6.98 14.41
C ILE A 130 -6.92 5.64 13.89
N ASP A 131 -6.42 4.53 14.42
CA ASP A 131 -6.81 3.19 14.01
C ASP A 131 -8.28 2.95 14.33
N ARG A 132 -8.72 3.34 15.54
CA ARG A 132 -10.12 3.24 15.93
C ARG A 132 -11.04 4.12 15.09
N HIS A 133 -10.65 5.36 14.78
CA HIS A 133 -11.52 6.26 14.03
C HIS A 133 -11.62 5.89 12.54
N PHE A 134 -10.58 5.32 11.95
CA PHE A 134 -10.58 4.85 10.56
C PHE A 134 -11.01 3.39 10.42
N GLY A 135 -11.25 2.67 11.52
CA GLY A 135 -11.65 1.27 11.51
C GLY A 135 -10.54 0.35 10.99
N LEU A 136 -9.28 0.71 11.24
CA LEU A 136 -8.15 -0.12 10.84
C LEU A 136 -8.08 -1.36 11.75
N ALA A 137 -7.89 -2.53 11.15
CA ALA A 137 -7.58 -3.72 11.92
C ALA A 137 -6.25 -3.48 12.64
N GLY A 138 -6.14 -3.89 13.90
CA GLY A 138 -4.89 -3.79 14.65
C GLY A 138 -4.31 -5.18 14.88
N GLN A 139 -2.98 -5.30 14.83
CA GLN A 139 -2.27 -6.38 15.49
C GLN A 139 -1.50 -5.82 16.69
N ALA A 140 -1.41 -6.60 17.76
CA ALA A 140 -0.71 -6.26 19.01
C ALA A 140 0.80 -5.93 18.85
N SER A 141 1.36 -6.10 17.64
CA SER A 141 2.79 -6.02 17.42
C SER A 141 3.27 -4.56 17.34
N ALA A 142 3.86 -4.13 18.45
CA ALA A 142 4.72 -2.96 18.66
C ALA A 142 4.11 -1.56 18.88
N ASN A 143 2.86 -1.25 18.49
CA ASN A 143 2.24 0.06 18.83
C ASN A 143 0.71 0.01 19.01
N ALA A 144 0.14 -1.15 19.32
CA ALA A 144 -1.32 -1.36 19.43
C ALA A 144 -2.04 -0.53 20.52
N ASN A 145 -1.29 0.28 21.28
CA ASN A 145 -1.82 1.28 22.21
C ASN A 145 -1.21 2.67 21.95
N ALA A 146 -1.05 3.07 20.68
CA ALA A 146 -0.82 4.47 20.30
C ALA A 146 -2.08 5.34 20.51
N MET A 147 -2.87 5.03 21.55
CA MET A 147 -3.98 5.85 21.98
C MET A 147 -3.45 7.20 22.41
N ALA A 148 -4.18 8.25 22.03
CA ALA A 148 -3.87 9.62 22.43
C ALA A 148 -2.46 10.05 21.99
N ARG A 149 -2.10 9.79 20.72
CA ARG A 149 -0.87 10.33 20.11
C ARG A 149 -1.20 11.28 18.96
N SER A 150 -0.23 12.07 18.52
CA SER A 150 -0.43 12.86 17.30
C SER A 150 -0.40 11.95 16.09
N ALA A 151 -1.34 12.12 15.18
CA ALA A 151 -1.40 11.34 13.96
C ALA A 151 -1.83 12.20 12.79
N VAL A 152 -1.38 11.78 11.60
CA VAL A 152 -1.85 12.26 10.31
C VAL A 152 -2.41 11.07 9.55
N ALA A 153 -3.68 11.14 9.15
CA ALA A 153 -4.30 10.15 8.28
C ALA A 153 -4.73 10.78 6.96
N ILE A 154 -4.59 9.99 5.89
CA ILE A 154 -5.00 10.35 4.54
C ILE A 154 -5.93 9.24 4.06
N LYS A 155 -7.14 9.58 3.67
CA LYS A 155 -8.15 8.65 3.12
C LYS A 155 -8.77 9.25 1.86
N ALA A 156 -8.82 8.46 0.80
CA ALA A 156 -9.51 8.72 -0.45
C ALA A 156 -9.66 7.41 -1.23
N ASP A 157 -10.44 7.40 -2.32
CA ASP A 157 -10.53 6.24 -3.23
C ASP A 157 -9.21 5.94 -3.94
N GLY A 158 -8.40 6.97 -4.20
CA GLY A 158 -7.06 6.85 -4.75
C GLY A 158 -6.12 7.86 -4.14
N VAL A 159 -5.03 7.37 -3.55
CA VAL A 159 -3.96 8.22 -2.98
C VAL A 159 -2.70 8.04 -3.81
N ARG A 160 -2.15 9.14 -4.32
CA ARG A 160 -0.88 9.15 -5.07
C ARG A 160 0.08 10.11 -4.38
N ILE A 161 1.25 9.61 -3.99
CA ILE A 161 2.36 10.42 -3.47
C ILE A 161 3.37 10.56 -4.60
N ILE A 162 3.53 11.76 -5.14
CA ILE A 162 4.35 12.02 -6.33
C ILE A 162 5.52 12.92 -5.95
N GLY A 163 6.74 12.38 -6.04
CA GLY A 163 7.99 13.14 -5.89
C GLY A 163 8.77 13.13 -7.21
N ARG A 164 9.12 14.30 -7.74
CA ARG A 164 9.88 14.40 -9.00
C ARG A 164 11.33 13.93 -8.87
N GLU A 165 11.89 14.01 -7.67
CA GLU A 165 13.27 13.61 -7.35
C GLU A 165 13.32 12.37 -6.42
N GLY A 166 12.15 11.77 -6.14
CA GLY A 166 12.01 10.62 -5.26
C GLY A 166 11.09 10.87 -4.05
N VAL A 167 10.79 9.80 -3.33
CA VAL A 167 10.00 9.80 -2.09
C VAL A 167 10.78 9.01 -1.04
N LYS A 168 10.98 9.60 0.14
CA LYS A 168 11.68 8.96 1.26
C LYS A 168 10.76 8.88 2.47
N ILE A 169 10.54 7.67 2.97
CA ILE A 169 9.79 7.41 4.20
C ILE A 169 10.80 6.99 5.27
N VAL A 170 10.84 7.69 6.40
CA VAL A 170 11.79 7.45 7.50
C VAL A 170 11.02 7.32 8.79
N THR A 171 11.36 6.31 9.59
CA THR A 171 10.83 6.13 10.95
C THR A 171 11.95 6.26 11.98
N GLY A 172 11.57 6.59 13.23
CA GLY A 172 12.50 6.74 14.35
C GLY A 172 12.81 8.19 14.72
N LYS A 173 13.72 8.36 15.68
CA LYS A 173 14.11 9.66 16.25
C LYS A 173 15.01 10.45 15.30
N MET A 174 14.94 11.77 15.38
CA MET A 174 15.87 12.69 14.73
C MET A 174 17.31 12.46 15.21
N LYS A 175 18.25 12.36 14.27
CA LYS A 175 19.68 12.25 14.56
C LYS A 175 20.27 13.62 14.88
N GLY A 176 20.98 13.74 16.00
CA GLY A 176 21.76 14.94 16.34
C GLY A 176 20.96 16.11 16.91
N GLY A 177 19.71 15.91 17.32
CA GLY A 177 18.94 16.92 18.03
C GLY A 177 19.39 17.10 19.47
N ALA A 178 19.52 18.35 19.92
CA ALA A 178 19.75 18.70 21.32
C ALA A 178 18.47 18.56 22.16
N PHE A 179 17.85 17.37 22.15
CA PHE A 179 16.58 17.09 22.83
C PHE A 179 16.76 16.41 24.20
N GLY A 180 17.89 16.68 24.86
CA GLY A 180 18.24 16.08 26.15
C GLY A 180 18.81 14.66 26.06
N PRO A 181 19.07 14.01 27.21
CA PRO A 181 19.85 12.76 27.29
C PRO A 181 19.20 11.54 26.62
N HIS A 182 17.92 11.62 26.24
CA HIS A 182 17.16 10.50 25.65
C HIS A 182 16.70 10.75 24.20
N GLY A 183 17.11 11.88 23.61
CA GLY A 183 16.73 12.30 22.26
C GLY A 183 15.29 12.79 22.16
N GLU A 184 14.76 12.79 20.94
CA GLU A 184 13.39 13.24 20.62
C GLU A 184 12.32 12.45 21.38
N THR A 185 11.31 13.16 21.87
CA THR A 185 10.15 12.63 22.60
C THR A 185 8.89 12.64 21.74
N ASN A 186 7.88 11.86 22.12
CA ASN A 186 6.58 11.86 21.44
C ASN A 186 5.76 13.13 21.77
N SER A 187 4.57 13.26 21.17
CA SER A 187 3.67 14.43 21.31
C SER A 187 3.16 14.68 22.73
N LEU A 188 3.35 13.73 23.65
CA LEU A 188 3.05 13.82 25.08
C LEU A 188 4.30 14.02 25.94
N GLY A 189 5.49 14.14 25.34
CA GLY A 189 6.77 14.25 26.05
C GLY A 189 7.34 12.90 26.53
N GLY A 190 6.69 11.79 26.21
CA GLY A 190 7.17 10.45 26.52
C GLY A 190 8.36 10.04 25.65
N ARG A 191 9.16 9.08 26.14
CA ARG A 191 10.30 8.54 25.38
C ARG A 191 9.78 7.74 24.19
N VAL A 192 10.35 7.96 23.00
CA VAL A 192 10.13 7.08 21.85
C VAL A 192 10.97 5.82 22.06
N GLU A 193 10.33 4.65 21.93
CA GLU A 193 10.97 3.34 22.11
C GLU A 193 12.05 3.10 21.05
N SER A 194 13.10 2.39 21.45
CA SER A 194 14.17 1.89 20.58
C SER A 194 14.10 0.36 20.60
N PRO A 195 14.23 -0.34 19.46
CA PRO A 195 14.59 0.15 18.11
C PRO A 195 13.49 0.98 17.44
N ALA A 196 13.84 1.69 16.36
CA ALA A 196 12.90 2.53 15.62
C ALA A 196 11.66 1.72 15.20
N PRO A 197 10.45 2.31 15.29
CA PRO A 197 9.23 1.66 14.84
C PRO A 197 9.33 1.21 13.38
N LYS A 198 8.75 0.05 13.08
CA LYS A 198 8.75 -0.52 11.72
C LYS A 198 7.81 0.26 10.79
N ILE A 199 8.06 0.18 9.49
CA ILE A 199 7.11 0.61 8.46
C ILE A 199 6.23 -0.59 8.14
N GLU A 200 4.92 -0.44 8.30
CA GLU A 200 3.94 -1.47 7.95
C GLU A 200 3.27 -1.13 6.61
N LEU A 201 3.26 -2.10 5.69
CA LEU A 201 2.58 -2.01 4.40
C LEU A 201 1.50 -3.10 4.36
N ILE A 202 0.25 -2.72 4.63
CA ILE A 202 -0.85 -3.65 4.84
C ILE A 202 -1.88 -3.50 3.72
N ALA A 203 -2.25 -4.63 3.11
CA ALA A 203 -3.30 -4.69 2.11
C ALA A 203 -4.58 -5.30 2.71
N GLY A 204 -5.74 -4.77 2.32
CA GLY A 204 -7.04 -5.34 2.69
C GLY A 204 -7.44 -5.19 4.16
N ASN A 205 -6.76 -4.33 4.92
CA ASN A 205 -7.04 -4.10 6.34
C ASN A 205 -7.07 -5.42 7.16
N ASN A 206 -6.19 -6.37 6.85
CA ASN A 206 -6.10 -7.67 7.50
C ASN A 206 -4.63 -7.97 7.87
N TYR A 207 -4.42 -8.39 9.12
CA TYR A 207 -3.10 -8.72 9.68
C TYR A 207 -2.76 -10.21 9.72
N ASP A 208 -3.68 -11.10 9.34
CA ASP A 208 -3.49 -12.55 9.51
C ASP A 208 -2.37 -13.13 8.62
N ILE A 209 -2.08 -12.48 7.48
CA ILE A 209 -1.16 -13.01 6.44
C ILE A 209 -0.10 -11.96 6.05
N VAL A 210 0.17 -10.97 6.90
CA VAL A 210 1.17 -9.93 6.59
C VAL A 210 2.57 -10.50 6.78
N GLN A 211 3.41 -10.35 5.75
CA GLN A 211 4.82 -10.77 5.77
C GLN A 211 5.74 -9.56 5.61
N GLY A 212 6.94 -9.64 6.19
CA GLY A 212 7.96 -8.62 6.04
C GLY A 212 8.57 -8.60 4.63
N VAL A 213 9.11 -7.46 4.22
CA VAL A 213 9.87 -7.34 2.97
C VAL A 213 11.27 -7.92 3.18
N ALA A 214 11.68 -8.85 2.33
CA ALA A 214 13.01 -9.43 2.39
C ALA A 214 14.09 -8.40 2.00
N LEU A 215 15.25 -8.46 2.68
CA LEU A 215 16.39 -7.61 2.36
C LEU A 215 17.08 -8.13 1.09
N GLY A 216 16.96 -7.40 -0.01
CA GLY A 216 17.39 -7.89 -1.32
C GLY A 216 18.85 -8.37 -1.37
N GLU A 217 19.80 -7.61 -0.81
CA GLU A 217 21.21 -8.01 -0.77
C GLU A 217 21.43 -9.30 0.04
N LYS A 218 20.77 -9.43 1.19
CA LYS A 218 20.87 -10.64 2.03
C LYS A 218 20.19 -11.85 1.37
N THR A 219 19.08 -11.64 0.69
CA THR A 219 18.42 -12.68 -0.10
C THR A 219 19.32 -13.12 -1.25
N ARG A 220 19.93 -12.19 -1.98
CA ARG A 220 20.92 -12.52 -3.03
C ARG A 220 22.08 -13.35 -2.47
N ASP A 221 22.66 -12.91 -1.36
CA ASP A 221 23.81 -13.60 -0.76
C ASP A 221 23.41 -15.02 -0.31
N SER A 222 22.24 -15.20 0.30
CA SER A 222 21.73 -16.54 0.65
C SER A 222 21.53 -17.45 -0.58
N LEU A 223 21.12 -16.88 -1.72
CA LEU A 223 20.96 -17.63 -2.97
C LEU A 223 22.30 -17.98 -3.62
N ARG A 224 23.35 -17.17 -3.40
CA ARG A 224 24.71 -17.49 -3.82
C ARG A 224 25.34 -18.55 -2.94
N GLU A 225 25.13 -18.50 -1.63
CA GLU A 225 25.55 -19.60 -0.74
C GLU A 225 24.86 -20.90 -1.13
N LEU A 226 23.57 -20.86 -1.48
CA LEU A 226 22.86 -22.02 -2.02
C LEU A 226 23.48 -22.52 -3.34
N HIS A 227 23.91 -21.62 -4.22
CA HIS A 227 24.61 -21.98 -5.46
C HIS A 227 25.89 -22.76 -5.20
N GLU A 228 26.69 -22.32 -4.23
CA GLU A 228 27.95 -22.97 -3.84
C GLU A 228 27.69 -24.37 -3.29
N ILE A 229 26.72 -24.53 -2.38
CA ILE A 229 26.32 -25.85 -1.85
C ILE A 229 25.88 -26.78 -2.98
N LEU A 230 25.14 -26.28 -3.96
CA LEU A 230 24.74 -27.08 -5.12
C LEU A 230 25.95 -27.49 -5.97
N GLN A 231 26.95 -26.62 -6.18
CA GLN A 231 28.18 -26.97 -6.90
C GLN A 231 29.00 -28.06 -6.20
N ASP A 232 29.06 -28.02 -4.87
CA ASP A 232 29.73 -29.05 -4.07
C ASP A 232 29.01 -30.40 -4.21
N LEU A 233 27.67 -30.40 -4.19
CA LEU A 233 26.86 -31.59 -4.45
C LEU A 233 27.10 -32.15 -5.86
N TRP A 234 27.17 -31.29 -6.89
CA TRP A 234 27.52 -31.74 -8.26
C TRP A 234 28.89 -32.40 -8.31
N SER A 235 29.87 -31.85 -7.60
CA SER A 235 31.23 -32.39 -7.55
C SER A 235 31.28 -33.75 -6.84
N ALA A 236 30.54 -33.91 -5.74
CA ALA A 236 30.43 -35.17 -5.04
C ALA A 236 29.76 -36.26 -5.90
N VAL A 237 28.66 -35.92 -6.59
CA VAL A 237 27.96 -36.85 -7.49
C VAL A 237 28.83 -37.24 -8.68
N TYR A 238 29.57 -36.29 -9.27
CA TYR A 238 30.53 -36.58 -10.35
C TYR A 238 31.62 -37.57 -9.92
N ASN A 239 32.19 -37.37 -8.73
CA ASN A 239 33.20 -38.28 -8.18
C ASN A 239 32.61 -39.66 -7.91
N PHE A 240 31.39 -39.74 -7.38
CA PHE A 240 30.69 -41.01 -7.15
C PHE A 240 30.47 -41.79 -8.46
N ILE A 241 30.00 -41.13 -9.52
CA ILE A 241 29.79 -41.77 -10.84
C ILE A 241 31.11 -42.25 -11.44
N THR A 242 32.18 -41.48 -11.29
CA THR A 242 33.52 -41.85 -11.77
C THR A 242 34.02 -43.11 -11.05
N LEU A 243 33.85 -43.16 -9.72
CA LEU A 243 34.20 -44.35 -8.92
C LEU A 243 33.33 -45.56 -9.27
N GLN A 244 32.02 -45.38 -9.45
CA GLN A 244 31.12 -46.46 -9.84
C GLN A 244 31.47 -47.01 -11.23
N THR A 245 31.83 -46.16 -12.18
CA THR A 245 32.26 -46.60 -13.52
C THR A 245 33.56 -47.40 -13.45
N GLY A 246 34.52 -46.95 -12.63
CA GLY A 246 35.75 -47.70 -12.38
C GLY A 246 35.49 -49.06 -11.74
N TRP A 247 34.62 -49.10 -10.73
CA TRP A 247 34.21 -50.34 -10.06
C TRP A 247 33.51 -51.32 -11.01
N ASP A 248 32.50 -50.85 -11.76
CA ASP A 248 31.76 -51.66 -12.72
C ASP A 248 32.66 -52.17 -13.85
N GLY A 249 33.67 -51.39 -14.24
CA GLY A 249 34.69 -51.81 -15.20
C GLY A 249 35.55 -52.98 -14.70
N VAL A 250 35.85 -53.04 -13.40
CA VAL A 250 36.64 -54.13 -12.79
C VAL A 250 35.79 -55.37 -12.52
N VAL A 251 34.62 -55.20 -11.90
CA VAL A 251 33.76 -56.33 -11.48
C VAL A 251 32.95 -56.90 -12.65
N GLY A 252 32.72 -56.11 -13.70
CA GLY A 252 31.98 -56.52 -14.89
C GLY A 252 32.69 -57.59 -15.75
N VAL A 253 33.96 -57.88 -15.49
CA VAL A 253 34.72 -58.93 -16.18
C VAL A 253 34.48 -60.27 -15.48
N SER A 254 33.55 -61.07 -16.00
CA SER A 254 33.36 -62.44 -15.52
C SER A 254 34.52 -63.34 -15.99
N PRO A 255 35.03 -64.26 -15.15
CA PRO A 255 36.01 -65.26 -15.58
C PRO A 255 35.42 -66.30 -16.55
N LEU A 256 34.10 -66.29 -16.81
CA LEU A 256 33.47 -67.18 -17.77
C LEU A 256 33.70 -66.71 -19.21
N PRO A 257 34.29 -67.54 -20.09
CA PRO A 257 34.83 -67.12 -21.40
C PRO A 257 33.82 -66.59 -22.43
N HIS A 258 32.52 -66.66 -22.17
CA HIS A 258 31.46 -66.29 -23.12
C HIS A 258 30.73 -64.97 -22.77
N TYR A 259 30.98 -64.40 -21.58
CA TYR A 259 30.34 -63.18 -21.08
C TYR A 259 31.26 -61.97 -20.73
N PRO A 260 32.59 -61.94 -21.01
CA PRO A 260 33.46 -60.97 -20.33
C PRO A 260 33.54 -59.56 -20.95
N ALA A 261 32.91 -59.28 -22.10
CA ALA A 261 33.20 -58.05 -22.85
C ALA A 261 32.09 -56.96 -22.85
N GLY A 262 30.91 -57.23 -22.29
CA GLY A 262 29.74 -56.33 -22.42
C GLY A 262 29.60 -55.28 -21.31
N ALA A 263 30.26 -55.46 -20.17
CA ALA A 263 30.05 -54.61 -18.99
C ALA A 263 30.67 -53.22 -19.16
N ALA A 264 31.92 -53.13 -19.62
CA ALA A 264 32.59 -51.84 -19.80
C ALA A 264 31.89 -50.92 -20.83
N PRO A 265 31.51 -51.38 -22.03
CA PRO A 265 30.76 -50.54 -22.99
C PRO A 265 29.41 -50.07 -22.45
N LYS A 266 28.70 -50.92 -21.70
CA LYS A 266 27.40 -50.57 -21.10
C LYS A 266 27.54 -49.54 -19.98
N SER A 267 28.54 -49.70 -19.10
CA SER A 267 28.83 -48.73 -18.03
C SER A 267 29.30 -47.39 -18.60
N MET A 268 30.10 -47.39 -19.67
CA MET A 268 30.49 -46.16 -20.38
C MET A 268 29.28 -45.45 -21.03
N GLY A 269 28.34 -46.20 -21.61
CA GLY A 269 27.10 -45.65 -22.16
C GLY A 269 26.24 -44.96 -21.10
N ASN A 270 26.03 -45.63 -19.95
CA ASN A 270 25.31 -45.06 -18.81
C ASN A 270 26.03 -43.82 -18.24
N MET A 271 27.35 -43.87 -18.10
CA MET A 271 28.16 -42.74 -17.67
C MET A 271 27.97 -41.54 -18.60
N THR A 272 27.97 -41.75 -19.92
CA THR A 272 27.79 -40.68 -20.91
C THR A 272 26.44 -39.98 -20.76
N MET A 273 25.36 -40.74 -20.55
CA MET A 273 24.02 -40.16 -20.36
C MET A 273 23.92 -39.35 -19.06
N VAL A 274 24.45 -39.89 -17.95
CA VAL A 274 24.42 -39.18 -16.66
C VAL A 274 25.30 -37.95 -16.72
N MET A 275 26.50 -38.06 -17.27
CA MET A 275 27.46 -36.96 -17.43
C MET A 275 26.91 -35.81 -18.28
N SER A 276 26.25 -36.13 -19.39
CA SER A 276 25.58 -35.12 -20.23
C SER A 276 24.51 -34.37 -19.44
N SER A 277 23.73 -35.10 -18.62
CA SER A 277 22.72 -34.50 -17.76
C SER A 277 23.36 -33.61 -16.67
N LEU A 278 24.44 -34.04 -16.02
CA LEU A 278 25.16 -33.23 -15.03
C LEU A 278 25.76 -31.95 -15.65
N TYR A 279 26.24 -32.03 -16.89
CA TYR A 279 26.78 -30.87 -17.59
C TYR A 279 25.67 -29.86 -17.89
N SER A 280 24.53 -30.32 -18.43
CA SER A 280 23.39 -29.46 -18.73
C SER A 280 22.87 -28.73 -17.49
N THR A 281 22.72 -29.42 -16.36
CA THR A 281 22.27 -28.81 -15.10
C THR A 281 23.29 -27.83 -14.54
N ARG A 282 24.60 -28.09 -14.67
CA ARG A 282 25.64 -27.13 -14.28
C ARG A 282 25.55 -25.85 -15.10
N VAL A 283 25.38 -25.97 -16.42
CA VAL A 283 25.17 -24.81 -17.30
C VAL A 283 23.93 -24.04 -16.86
N ASN A 284 22.80 -24.72 -16.63
CA ASN A 284 21.57 -24.07 -16.15
C ASN A 284 21.77 -23.35 -14.82
N LEU A 285 22.52 -23.94 -13.88
CA LEU A 285 22.81 -23.34 -12.59
C LEU A 285 23.71 -22.09 -12.73
N MET A 286 24.71 -22.12 -13.61
CA MET A 286 25.53 -20.93 -13.92
C MET A 286 24.69 -19.83 -14.57
N THR A 287 23.83 -20.18 -15.54
CA THR A 287 22.92 -19.24 -16.19
C THR A 287 21.95 -18.64 -15.17
N TRP A 288 21.38 -19.44 -14.27
CA TRP A 288 20.53 -18.95 -13.18
C TRP A 288 21.26 -17.96 -12.28
N ASN A 289 22.47 -18.31 -11.83
CA ASN A 289 23.25 -17.43 -10.96
C ASN A 289 23.56 -16.09 -11.67
N HIS A 290 23.96 -16.17 -12.94
CA HIS A 290 24.22 -14.98 -13.75
C HIS A 290 22.96 -14.12 -13.93
N ASN A 291 21.82 -14.72 -14.27
CA ASN A 291 20.58 -14.02 -14.56
C ASN A 291 19.97 -13.35 -13.32
N TYR A 292 19.95 -14.04 -12.17
CA TYR A 292 19.21 -13.57 -10.99
C TYR A 292 20.06 -12.89 -9.93
N THR A 293 21.36 -13.20 -9.83
CA THR A 293 22.22 -12.63 -8.79
C THR A 293 23.21 -11.58 -9.31
N SER A 294 23.36 -11.42 -10.63
CA SER A 294 24.23 -10.37 -11.19
C SER A 294 23.49 -9.03 -11.28
N PRO A 295 24.09 -7.90 -10.82
CA PRO A 295 23.50 -6.57 -10.95
C PRO A 295 23.27 -6.13 -12.40
N THR A 296 24.05 -6.68 -13.34
CA THR A 296 24.02 -6.31 -14.75
C THR A 296 22.77 -6.78 -15.48
N GLN A 297 22.09 -7.79 -14.96
CA GLN A 297 20.97 -8.43 -15.63
C GLN A 297 19.64 -7.77 -15.27
N ASP A 298 18.69 -7.81 -16.21
CA ASP A 298 17.34 -7.24 -16.00
C ASP A 298 16.52 -8.06 -15.02
N THR A 299 16.83 -9.35 -14.89
CA THR A 299 16.21 -10.28 -13.93
C THR A 299 16.87 -10.27 -12.55
N TYR A 300 17.70 -9.26 -12.24
CA TYR A 300 18.36 -9.13 -10.94
C TYR A 300 17.33 -9.07 -9.80
N ILE A 301 17.51 -9.93 -8.80
CA ILE A 301 16.53 -10.12 -7.71
C ILE A 301 16.38 -8.89 -6.80
N VAL A 302 17.40 -8.05 -6.71
CA VAL A 302 17.36 -6.85 -5.86
C VAL A 302 16.77 -5.69 -6.64
N SER A 303 15.74 -5.07 -6.07
CA SER A 303 15.13 -3.87 -6.65
C SER A 303 16.16 -2.75 -6.76
N ARG A 304 16.29 -2.17 -7.96
CA ARG A 304 17.18 -1.01 -8.22
C ARG A 304 16.60 0.30 -7.67
N ASN A 305 15.27 0.36 -7.52
CA ASN A 305 14.54 1.59 -7.19
C ASN A 305 14.01 1.61 -5.75
N VAL A 306 13.90 0.46 -5.09
CA VAL A 306 13.41 0.34 -3.72
C VAL A 306 14.56 -0.09 -2.81
N ARG A 307 14.83 0.70 -1.77
CA ARG A 307 15.82 0.38 -0.74
C ARG A 307 15.11 0.23 0.60
N THR A 308 15.32 -0.90 1.24
CA THR A 308 14.87 -1.20 2.60
C THR A 308 16.08 -1.43 3.49
N ASN A 309 15.92 -1.23 4.80
CA ASN A 309 16.95 -1.46 5.82
C ASN A 309 16.69 -2.75 6.57
#